data_AF-A0A2T4H0P1-F1
#
_entry.id   AF-A0A2T4H0P1-F1
#
_cell.length_a   1.000
_cell.length_b   1.000
_cell.length_c   1.000
_cell.angle_alpha   90.00
_cell.angle_beta   90.00
_cell.angle_gamma   90.00
#
_symmetry.space_group_name_H-M   'P 1'
#
loop_
_entity.id
_entity.type
_entity.pdbx_description
1 polymer ?
#
loop_
_entity_poly.entity_id
_entity_poly.type
_entity_poly.pdbx_seq_one_letter_code
_entity_poly.pdbx_strand_id
1 'polypeptide(L)'
;MVAYGIGLTGLLVSACLYVHVAAKYMFVRLLRHSEHFQKNTVTHWAVWLGCTFTMSAVSFILASGIPIFNYILALAGSLTFSPLALGLPGYLWIYDHQHYRQGKWWQIVVYYLNWLMIALSVFLTIGGTYGVVQNIIDAYANGLIGGAFSCANNDSPIFL
;
A
#
# COMPACT_ATOMS: atom_id res chain seq x y z
N MET A 1 14.41 9.72 -23.18
CA MET A 1 15.24 10.51 -22.24
C MET A 1 14.43 11.63 -21.58
N VAL A 2 13.55 12.34 -22.30
CA VAL A 2 12.60 13.31 -21.69
C VAL A 2 11.47 12.64 -20.88
N ALA A 3 11.02 11.44 -21.28
CA ALA A 3 9.93 10.71 -20.61
C ALA A 3 10.21 10.36 -19.14
N TYR A 4 11.48 10.16 -18.75
CA TYR A 4 11.84 9.87 -17.36
C TYR A 4 11.61 11.06 -16.43
N GLY A 5 11.84 12.30 -16.89
CA GLY A 5 11.63 13.50 -16.09
C GLY A 5 10.14 13.76 -15.79
N ILE A 6 9.28 13.53 -16.79
CA ILE A 6 7.82 13.66 -16.64
C ILE A 6 7.28 12.60 -15.68
N GLY A 7 7.71 11.35 -15.83
CA GLY A 7 7.33 10.26 -14.93
C GLY A 7 7.79 10.48 -13.49
N LEU A 8 9.05 10.94 -13.31
CA LEU A 8 9.59 11.24 -11.98
C LEU A 8 8.82 12.36 -11.28
N THR A 9 8.42 13.40 -12.01
CA THR A 9 7.62 14.50 -11.46
C THR A 9 6.27 13.99 -10.97
N GLY A 10 5.59 13.14 -11.75
CA GLY A 10 4.32 12.53 -11.35
C GLY A 10 4.44 11.64 -10.11
N LEU A 11 5.51 10.85 -10.03
CA LEU A 11 5.80 10.00 -8.86
C LEU A 11 6.08 10.83 -7.61
N LEU A 12 6.88 11.90 -7.71
CA LEU A 12 7.18 12.79 -6.59
C LEU A 12 5.93 13.50 -6.07
N VAL A 13 5.11 14.07 -6.97
CA VAL A 13 3.86 14.76 -6.57
C VAL A 13 2.90 13.79 -5.91
N SER A 14 2.73 12.58 -6.48
CA SER A 14 1.85 11.56 -5.92
C SER A 14 2.33 11.09 -4.55
N ALA A 15 3.63 10.82 -4.39
CA ALA A 15 4.22 10.41 -3.12
C ALA A 15 4.02 11.48 -2.03
N CYS A 16 4.28 12.75 -2.36
CA CYS A 16 4.03 13.87 -1.45
C CYS A 16 2.56 13.94 -1.01
N LEU A 17 1.62 13.81 -1.95
CA LEU A 17 0.18 13.84 -1.65
C LEU A 17 -0.22 12.69 -0.71
N TYR A 18 0.23 11.47 -0.96
CA TYR A 18 -0.10 10.32 -0.11
C TYR A 18 0.43 10.48 1.33
N VAL A 19 1.68 10.92 1.48
CA VAL A 19 2.29 11.19 2.80
C VAL A 19 1.50 12.29 3.53
N HIS A 20 1.12 13.36 2.83
CA HIS A 20 0.36 14.46 3.42
C HIS A 20 -1.06 14.05 3.84
N VAL A 21 -1.77 13.27 3.00
CA VAL A 21 -3.11 12.79 3.34
C VAL A 21 -3.06 11.88 4.56
N ALA A 22 -2.07 10.97 4.63
CA ALA A 22 -1.87 10.11 5.78
C ALA A 22 -1.52 10.89 7.06
N ALA A 23 -0.61 11.87 6.95
CA ALA A 23 -0.24 12.75 8.05
C ALA A 23 -1.43 13.58 8.56
N LYS A 24 -2.26 14.12 7.65
CA LYS A 24 -3.47 14.88 8.02
C LYS A 24 -4.51 13.98 8.70
N TYR A 25 -4.65 12.73 8.25
CA TYR A 25 -5.55 11.77 8.91
C TYR A 25 -5.11 11.48 10.35
N MET A 26 -3.81 11.24 10.56
CA MET A 26 -3.23 11.08 11.90
C MET A 26 -3.40 12.35 12.74
N PHE A 27 -3.12 13.52 12.16
CA PHE A 27 -3.25 14.82 12.80
C PHE A 27 -4.68 15.04 13.32
N VAL A 28 -5.69 14.75 12.50
CA VAL A 28 -7.11 14.89 12.87
C VAL A 28 -7.50 13.91 13.98
N ARG A 29 -6.94 12.70 13.98
CA ARG A 29 -7.20 11.69 15.03
C ARG A 29 -6.54 12.05 16.36
N LEU A 30 -5.29 12.53 16.33
CA LEU A 30 -4.52 12.89 17.52
C LEU A 30 -5.03 14.18 18.19
N LEU A 31 -5.36 15.19 17.38
CA LEU A 31 -5.75 16.49 17.90
C LEU A 31 -7.26 16.65 18.09
N ARG A 32 -8.08 15.62 17.82
CA ARG A 32 -9.57 15.64 17.72
C ARG A 32 -10.28 16.43 18.83
N HIS A 33 -9.67 16.53 20.01
CA HIS A 33 -10.26 17.18 21.19
C HIS A 33 -9.51 18.43 21.71
N SER A 34 -8.58 19.01 20.95
CA SER A 34 -7.75 20.14 21.40
C SER A 34 -8.08 21.44 20.66
N GLU A 35 -8.10 22.57 21.38
CA GLU A 35 -8.29 23.92 20.81
C GLU A 35 -7.13 24.38 19.89
N HIS A 36 -6.05 23.60 19.81
CA HIS A 36 -4.85 23.89 19.02
C HIS A 36 -4.98 23.51 17.54
N PHE A 37 -6.18 23.16 17.08
CA PHE A 37 -6.44 22.73 15.70
C PHE A 37 -6.24 23.81 14.65
N GLN A 38 -6.48 25.08 15.02
CA GLN A 38 -6.53 26.20 14.06
C GLN A 38 -5.70 27.42 14.51
N LYS A 39 -5.06 27.34 15.69
CA LYS A 39 -4.17 28.38 16.21
C LYS A 39 -2.71 28.02 15.89
N ASN A 40 -1.94 28.99 15.41
CA ASN A 40 -0.50 28.88 15.15
C ASN A 40 0.27 28.71 16.46
N THR A 41 0.24 27.50 17.01
CA THR A 41 0.87 27.15 18.27
C THR A 41 2.02 26.19 18.01
N VAL A 42 3.07 26.23 18.82
CA VAL A 42 4.25 25.34 18.66
C VAL A 42 3.84 23.86 18.66
N THR A 43 2.83 23.50 19.45
CA THR A 43 2.24 22.15 19.49
C THR A 43 1.63 21.73 18.14
N HIS A 44 1.03 22.64 17.38
CA HIS A 44 0.49 22.36 16.05
C HIS A 44 1.61 22.01 15.07
N TRP A 45 2.65 22.84 15.03
CA TRP A 45 3.83 22.63 14.19
C TRP A 45 4.58 21.34 14.55
N ALA A 46 4.75 21.07 15.85
CA ALA A 46 5.40 19.86 16.33
C ALA A 46 4.62 18.58 15.94
N VAL A 47 3.30 18.57 16.08
CA VAL A 47 2.48 17.41 15.69
C VAL A 47 2.45 17.24 14.17
N TRP A 48 2.36 18.32 13.40
CA TRP A 48 2.39 18.26 11.94
C TRP A 48 3.74 17.73 11.40
N LEU A 49 4.85 18.29 11.87
CA LEU A 49 6.19 17.81 11.52
C LEU A 49 6.43 16.38 12.01
N GLY A 50 5.98 16.05 13.23
CA GLY A 50 6.08 14.70 13.79
C GLY A 50 5.33 13.65 12.97
N CYS A 51 4.09 13.93 12.56
CA CYS A 51 3.31 13.02 11.71
C CYS A 51 3.96 12.84 10.33
N THR A 52 4.42 13.93 9.73
CA THR A 52 5.07 13.91 8.41
C THR A 52 6.40 13.15 8.46
N PHE A 53 7.23 13.40 9.48
CA PHE A 53 8.49 12.70 9.69
C PHE A 53 8.29 11.21 9.96
N THR A 54 7.30 10.85 10.79
CA THR A 54 6.98 9.44 11.07
C THR A 54 6.58 8.70 9.80
N MET A 55 5.73 9.29 8.96
CA MET A 55 5.33 8.69 7.68
C MET A 55 6.51 8.56 6.69
N SER A 56 7.39 9.55 6.65
CA SER A 56 8.62 9.50 5.86
C SER A 56 9.56 8.39 6.36
N ALA A 57 9.73 8.26 7.67
CA ALA A 57 10.57 7.23 8.28
C ALA A 57 10.06 5.81 7.98
N VAL A 58 8.74 5.58 8.07
CA VAL A 58 8.13 4.29 7.68
C VAL A 58 8.38 3.98 6.21
N SER A 59 8.24 4.98 5.32
CA SER A 59 8.50 4.82 3.89
C SER A 59 9.97 4.49 3.61
N PHE A 60 10.89 5.13 4.33
CA PHE A 60 12.33 4.86 4.24
C PHE A 60 12.69 3.43 4.65
N ILE A 61 12.10 2.92 5.75
CA ILE A 61 12.31 1.54 6.21
C ILE A 61 11.80 0.52 5.19
N LEU A 62 10.63 0.77 4.58
CA LEU A 62 10.10 -0.13 3.54
C LEU A 62 10.97 -0.12 2.28
N ALA A 63 11.49 1.06 1.89
CA ALA A 63 12.37 1.20 0.74
C ALA A 63 13.74 0.53 0.95
N SER A 64 14.29 0.55 2.17
CA SER A 64 15.56 -0.12 2.48
C SER A 64 15.44 -1.63 2.65
N GLY A 65 14.25 -2.14 2.99
CA GLY A 65 13.99 -3.57 3.12
C GLY A 65 13.71 -4.28 1.79
N ILE A 66 13.05 -3.61 0.84
CA ILE A 66 12.67 -4.20 -0.46
C ILE A 66 13.10 -3.24 -1.58
N PRO A 67 14.35 -3.33 -2.08
CA PRO A 67 14.87 -2.38 -3.07
C PRO A 67 14.30 -2.58 -4.49
N ILE A 68 13.41 -3.56 -4.68
CA ILE A 68 12.72 -3.81 -5.95
C ILE A 68 11.29 -3.27 -5.85
N PHE A 69 11.05 -2.16 -6.55
CA PHE A 69 9.77 -1.46 -6.57
C PHE A 69 8.57 -2.36 -6.94
N ASN A 70 8.75 -3.29 -7.87
CA ASN A 70 7.72 -4.23 -8.29
C ASN A 70 7.18 -5.09 -7.14
N TYR A 71 8.05 -5.52 -6.21
CA TYR A 71 7.62 -6.31 -5.06
C TYR A 71 6.79 -5.49 -4.08
N ILE A 72 7.18 -4.24 -3.81
CA ILE A 72 6.39 -3.33 -2.97
C ILE A 72 5.01 -3.06 -3.59
N LEU A 73 4.95 -2.80 -4.89
CA LEU A 73 3.67 -2.59 -5.60
C LEU A 73 2.78 -3.83 -5.55
N ALA A 74 3.34 -5.02 -5.77
CA ALA A 74 2.59 -6.27 -5.73
C ALA A 74 2.09 -6.61 -4.31
N LEU A 75 2.90 -6.35 -3.28
CA LEU A 75 2.50 -6.49 -1.87
C LEU A 75 1.39 -5.50 -1.51
N ALA A 76 1.55 -4.23 -1.86
CA ALA A 76 0.54 -3.20 -1.61
C ALA A 76 -0.78 -3.52 -2.31
N GLY A 77 -0.74 -3.95 -3.58
CA GLY A 77 -1.93 -4.33 -4.35
C GLY A 77 -2.64 -5.56 -3.78
N SER A 78 -1.90 -6.63 -3.45
CA SER A 78 -2.51 -7.84 -2.89
C SER A 78 -3.13 -7.62 -1.50
N LEU A 79 -2.48 -6.82 -0.64
CA LEU A 79 -2.96 -6.55 0.72
C LEU A 79 -4.10 -5.53 0.77
N THR A 80 -4.02 -4.44 0.00
CA THR A 80 -4.97 -3.32 0.13
C THR A 80 -5.99 -3.29 -0.99
N PHE A 81 -5.58 -3.51 -2.23
CA PHE A 81 -6.47 -3.40 -3.38
C PHE A 81 -7.38 -4.62 -3.52
N SER A 82 -6.87 -5.84 -3.32
CA SER A 82 -7.69 -7.06 -3.42
C SER A 82 -8.93 -7.06 -2.49
N PRO A 83 -8.82 -6.84 -1.16
CA PRO A 83 -9.98 -6.85 -0.28
C PRO A 83 -10.88 -5.62 -0.48
N LEU A 84 -10.32 -4.46 -0.83
CA LEU A 84 -11.09 -3.23 -1.02
C LEU A 84 -11.87 -3.23 -2.34
N ALA A 85 -11.27 -3.69 -3.43
CA ALA A 85 -11.85 -3.63 -4.77
C ALA A 85 -12.78 -4.81 -5.08
N LEU A 86 -12.54 -5.99 -4.51
CA LEU A 86 -13.33 -7.20 -4.76
C LEU A 86 -14.12 -7.65 -3.53
N GLY A 87 -13.49 -7.64 -2.34
CA GLY A 87 -14.11 -8.13 -1.11
C GLY A 87 -15.23 -7.22 -0.59
N LEU A 88 -14.94 -5.92 -0.42
CA LEU A 88 -15.89 -4.94 0.14
C LEU A 88 -17.16 -4.75 -0.72
N PRO A 89 -17.08 -4.52 -2.05
CA PRO A 89 -18.30 -4.39 -2.86
C PRO A 89 -19.08 -5.70 -2.93
N GLY A 90 -18.40 -6.86 -3.01
CA GLY A 90 -19.06 -8.17 -2.98
C GLY A 90 -19.81 -8.40 -1.67
N TYR A 91 -19.21 -8.04 -0.53
CA TYR A 91 -19.84 -8.19 0.79
C TYR A 91 -21.03 -7.25 0.96
N LEU A 92 -20.87 -5.98 0.58
CA LEU A 92 -21.93 -4.98 0.68
C LEU A 92 -23.15 -5.35 -0.17
N TRP A 93 -22.93 -5.86 -1.39
CA TRP A 93 -24.01 -6.28 -2.26
C TRP A 93 -24.81 -7.45 -1.66
N ILE A 94 -24.14 -8.41 -1.03
CA ILE A 94 -24.78 -9.56 -0.38
C ILE A 94 -25.56 -9.17 0.86
N TYR A 95 -25.06 -8.21 1.63
CA TYR A 95 -25.76 -7.65 2.78
C TYR A 95 -27.09 -7.01 2.37
N ASP A 96 -27.10 -6.23 1.28
CA ASP A 96 -28.28 -5.53 0.79
C ASP A 96 -29.28 -6.47 0.07
N HIS A 97 -28.79 -7.49 -0.65
CA HIS A 97 -29.61 -8.38 -1.48
C HIS A 97 -29.75 -9.80 -0.89
N GLN A 98 -29.85 -9.93 0.44
CA GLN A 98 -29.89 -11.23 1.12
C GLN A 98 -31.08 -12.13 0.72
N HIS A 99 -32.18 -11.51 0.26
CA HIS A 99 -33.40 -12.20 -0.18
C HIS A 99 -33.25 -12.93 -1.54
N TYR A 100 -32.17 -12.66 -2.31
CA TYR A 100 -31.93 -13.29 -3.61
C TYR A 100 -31.59 -14.79 -3.52
N ARG A 101 -31.37 -15.32 -2.31
CA ARG A 101 -31.18 -16.77 -2.04
C ARG A 101 -32.36 -17.66 -2.43
N GLN A 102 -33.58 -17.14 -2.39
CA GLN A 102 -34.82 -17.90 -2.66
C GLN A 102 -35.53 -17.42 -3.94
N GLY A 103 -34.86 -16.56 -4.72
CA GLY A 103 -35.39 -15.94 -5.92
C GLY A 103 -35.35 -16.86 -7.14
N LYS A 104 -35.53 -16.26 -8.33
CA LYS A 104 -35.37 -16.95 -9.62
C LYS A 104 -33.96 -17.52 -9.78
N TRP A 105 -33.78 -18.52 -10.63
CA TRP A 105 -32.46 -19.14 -10.88
C TRP A 105 -31.35 -18.13 -11.18
N TRP A 106 -31.65 -17.07 -11.94
CA TRP A 106 -30.72 -15.97 -12.23
C TRP A 106 -30.28 -15.19 -10.99
N GLN A 107 -31.18 -14.98 -10.03
CA GLN A 107 -30.92 -14.27 -8.78
C GLN A 107 -30.00 -15.09 -7.86
N ILE A 108 -30.19 -16.41 -7.84
CA ILE A 108 -29.35 -17.35 -7.11
C ILE A 108 -27.93 -17.39 -7.72
N VAL A 109 -27.81 -17.40 -9.05
CA VAL A 109 -26.51 -17.37 -9.75
C VAL A 109 -25.73 -16.10 -9.41
N VAL A 110 -26.37 -14.92 -9.48
CA VAL A 110 -25.70 -13.65 -9.14
C VAL A 110 -25.29 -13.63 -7.65
N TYR A 111 -26.08 -14.20 -6.76
CA TYR A 111 -25.73 -14.32 -5.34
C TYR A 111 -24.46 -15.15 -5.11
N TYR A 112 -24.36 -16.34 -5.73
CA TYR A 112 -23.15 -17.17 -5.61
C TYR A 112 -21.95 -16.56 -6.34
N LEU A 113 -22.15 -15.81 -7.42
CA LEU A 113 -21.07 -15.10 -8.12
C LEU A 113 -20.44 -14.04 -7.22
N ASN A 114 -21.23 -13.25 -6.49
CA ASN A 114 -20.71 -12.28 -5.54
C ASN A 114 -19.99 -12.95 -4.36
N TRP A 115 -20.46 -14.13 -3.92
CA TRP A 115 -19.74 -14.91 -2.90
C TRP A 115 -18.40 -15.44 -3.41
N LEU A 116 -18.34 -15.86 -4.69
CA LEU A 116 -17.11 -16.24 -5.36
C LEU A 116 -16.15 -15.06 -5.50
N MET A 117 -16.63 -13.84 -5.76
CA MET A 117 -15.77 -12.65 -5.80
C MET A 117 -15.10 -12.36 -4.45
N ILE A 118 -15.81 -12.56 -3.34
CA ILE A 118 -15.23 -12.44 -1.99
C ILE A 118 -14.19 -13.55 -1.75
N ALA A 119 -14.50 -14.79 -2.11
CA ALA A 119 -13.55 -15.88 -1.98
C ALA A 119 -12.29 -15.65 -2.83
N LEU A 120 -12.45 -15.16 -4.05
CA LEU A 120 -11.36 -14.79 -4.95
C LEU A 120 -10.54 -13.64 -4.37
N SER A 121 -11.17 -12.64 -3.75
CA SER A 121 -10.50 -11.55 -3.07
C SER A 121 -9.59 -12.05 -1.95
N VAL A 122 -10.10 -12.95 -1.10
CA VAL A 122 -9.30 -13.57 -0.02
C VAL A 122 -8.16 -14.41 -0.61
N PHE A 123 -8.44 -15.19 -1.65
CA PHE A 123 -7.43 -15.99 -2.34
C PHE A 123 -6.31 -15.12 -2.95
N LEU A 124 -6.66 -14.02 -3.62
CA LEU A 124 -5.70 -13.09 -4.20
C LEU A 124 -4.89 -12.35 -3.14
N THR A 125 -5.49 -12.04 -1.99
CA THR A 125 -4.76 -11.45 -0.87
C THR A 125 -3.74 -12.43 -0.29
N ILE A 126 -4.14 -13.66 0.01
CA ILE A 126 -3.25 -14.66 0.61
C ILE A 126 -2.22 -15.15 -0.41
N GLY A 127 -2.67 -15.59 -1.57
CA GLY A 127 -1.83 -16.11 -2.64
C GLY A 127 -0.92 -15.04 -3.24
N GLY A 128 -1.41 -13.82 -3.42
CA GLY A 128 -0.61 -12.70 -3.89
C GLY A 128 0.47 -12.30 -2.90
N THR A 129 0.13 -12.20 -1.60
CA THR A 129 1.13 -11.90 -0.56
C THR A 129 2.18 -13.00 -0.47
N TYR A 130 1.77 -14.26 -0.46
CA TYR A 130 2.68 -15.41 -0.41
C TYR A 130 3.63 -15.44 -1.62
N GLY A 131 3.08 -15.24 -2.83
CA GLY A 131 3.87 -15.18 -4.05
C GLY A 131 4.93 -14.09 -3.99
N VAL A 132 4.59 -12.88 -3.54
CA VAL A 132 5.55 -11.78 -3.41
C VAL A 132 6.62 -12.09 -2.36
N VAL A 133 6.25 -12.67 -1.22
CA VAL A 133 7.21 -13.07 -0.18
C VAL A 133 8.21 -14.10 -0.70
N GLN A 134 7.75 -15.13 -1.42
CA GLN A 134 8.65 -16.12 -2.03
C GLN A 134 9.60 -15.49 -3.05
N ASN A 135 9.08 -14.60 -3.91
CA ASN A 135 9.93 -13.88 -4.86
C ASN A 135 11.01 -13.03 -4.16
N ILE A 136 10.69 -12.42 -3.02
CA ILE A 136 11.68 -11.69 -2.21
C ILE A 136 12.75 -12.65 -1.68
N ILE A 137 12.35 -13.80 -1.10
CA ILE A 137 13.28 -14.81 -0.59
C ILE A 137 14.22 -15.31 -1.70
N ASP A 138 13.67 -15.64 -2.86
CA ASP A 138 14.45 -16.09 -4.02
C ASP A 138 15.41 -15.00 -4.52
N ALA A 139 14.99 -13.74 -4.52
CA ALA A 139 15.85 -12.62 -4.94
C ALA A 139 17.02 -12.39 -3.96
N TYR A 140 16.82 -12.61 -2.66
CA TYR A 140 17.89 -12.62 -1.66
C TYR A 140 18.80 -13.85 -1.80
N ALA A 141 18.24 -15.04 -2.05
CA ALA A 141 19.00 -16.29 -2.21
C ALA A 141 19.89 -16.28 -3.46
N ASN A 142 19.43 -15.68 -4.56
CA ASN A 142 20.19 -15.54 -5.80
C ASN A 142 21.22 -14.39 -5.77
N GLY A 143 21.35 -13.67 -4.65
CA GLY A 143 22.34 -12.59 -4.50
C GLY A 143 22.08 -11.36 -5.38
N LEU A 144 20.89 -11.24 -5.99
CA LEU A 144 20.48 -10.09 -6.80
C LEU A 144 20.27 -8.83 -5.93
N ILE A 145 20.15 -9.01 -4.62
CA ILE A 145 19.95 -7.96 -3.63
C ILE A 145 20.99 -8.16 -2.52
N GLY A 146 21.91 -7.20 -2.33
CA GLY A 146 22.72 -7.15 -1.11
C GLY A 146 21.81 -7.05 0.12
N GLY A 147 22.26 -7.53 1.28
CA GLY A 147 21.47 -7.44 2.53
C GLY A 147 20.88 -6.05 2.76
N ALA A 148 19.77 -5.94 3.49
CA ALA A 148 19.24 -4.64 3.90
C ALA A 148 20.35 -3.89 4.65
N PHE A 149 20.81 -2.75 4.12
CA PHE A 149 22.02 -2.01 4.54
C PHE A 149 23.38 -2.64 4.18
N SER A 150 23.45 -3.44 3.12
CA SER A 150 24.73 -3.88 2.57
C SER A 150 25.36 -2.71 1.81
N CYS A 151 26.26 -2.00 2.49
CA CYS A 151 27.33 -1.27 1.82
C CYS A 151 28.19 -2.30 1.08
N ALA A 152 27.78 -2.70 -0.11
CA ALA A 152 28.69 -3.39 -1.01
C ALA A 152 29.72 -2.37 -1.48
N ASN A 153 30.99 -2.67 -1.22
CA ASN A 153 32.10 -1.84 -1.65
C ASN A 153 32.08 -1.78 -3.18
N ASN A 154 31.89 -0.59 -3.77
CA ASN A 154 32.14 -0.35 -5.19
C ASN A 154 33.65 -0.20 -5.46
N ASP A 155 34.49 -1.02 -4.83
CA ASP A 155 35.90 -1.14 -5.19
C ASP A 155 36.03 -2.12 -6.35
N SER A 156 35.46 -1.75 -7.49
CA SER A 156 35.96 -2.19 -8.79
C SER A 156 36.35 -0.93 -9.54
N PRO A 157 37.64 -0.75 -9.88
CA PRO A 157 38.12 0.46 -10.49
C PRO A 157 37.43 0.62 -11.85
N ILE A 158 37.08 1.86 -12.15
CA ILE A 158 36.93 2.35 -13.51
C ILE A 158 38.13 1.82 -14.32
N PHE A 159 37.89 0.85 -15.19
CA PHE A 159 38.80 0.56 -16.29
C PHE A 159 38.03 0.06 -17.52
N LEU A 160 37.91 1.00 -18.46
CA LEU A 160 37.63 0.90 -19.91
C LEU A 160 36.39 0.12 -20.35
#